data_AF-A0A2M7QUN0-F1
#
_entry.id   AF-A0A2M7QUN0-F1
#
_cell.length_a   1.000
_cell.length_b   1.000
_cell.length_c   1.000
_cell.angle_alpha   90.00
_cell.angle_beta   90.00
_cell.angle_gamma   90.00
#
_symmetry.space_group_name_H-M   'P 1'
#
loop_
_entity.id
_entity.type
_entity.pdbx_description
1 polymer ?
#
loop_
_entity_poly.entity_id
_entity_poly.type
_entity_poly.pdbx_seq_one_letter_code
_entity_poly.pdbx_strand_id
1 'polypeptide(L)'
;METQFDYKDHLKALLPLLASIEAAQPLSKRGYFQVIKQHPRHDGTLFSKDQVVAGYRALAGTDGLQPFSEQLLQQLRMKPTRTQSGVAPITVLTKPYPCPGTCIFCPNDIRMPKSYLASEPGAQRAERNYFDPYLQTYNRLQALHNIGHQVNKAEIIILGGTWSYYPKAYQIWFVKECFRALNDFGQQDDRQKIEDRYLEMNRQLVGARHYAQQSNPESNKQALESHKIDGDRLDKSYNQKVSELYVAPERLGGFDKYQSSGWIELEMQQKINESAVVKNVGLVIETRPDTISEAEVIRIRRLGCTKAQIGFQSLQDEVLKLNKRGHNVAATRTAVQLLRQAGFKIHAHWMANLYGSDVEKDKKDYLTLFADPDFKPDELKIYPCSLIQSAELMQYYRKGLWQPYSYQELLDIVTFAFKSTPEYCRLTRVIRDIPSTDIITGNKLTNFRQIAEQSLEKAGKQSKDIRAREIRGKTVTEADLKLTVTNYSTSTTEEKFLQFVTKDDQSLVGFLRLSLPKQKGFIAELESTAMIREIHVYGNLVKPGDKDAGRAQHIGLGKQLIEKAKSLAAAAGFKKLAVISAIGTRQYYRDRGFTDGQLYQTIEL
;
A
#
# COMPACT_ATOMS: atom_id res chain seq x y z
N MET A 1 -18.59 18.36 14.81
CA MET A 1 -18.70 18.27 13.34
C MET A 1 -17.40 18.81 12.77
N GLU A 2 -16.52 17.94 12.30
CA GLU A 2 -15.54 18.27 11.24
C GLU A 2 -15.52 17.04 10.33
N THR A 3 -16.59 16.91 9.53
CA THR A 3 -16.85 15.91 8.48
C THR A 3 -16.47 16.55 7.16
N GLN A 4 -15.50 15.98 6.44
CA GLN A 4 -15.01 16.50 5.15
C GLN A 4 -14.48 17.96 5.25
N PHE A 5 -13.62 18.37 4.33
CA PHE A 5 -13.30 19.80 4.24
C PHE A 5 -14.49 20.51 3.62
N ASP A 6 -15.39 21.08 4.45
CA ASP A 6 -16.34 22.07 3.97
C ASP A 6 -15.64 23.43 3.96
N TYR A 7 -15.44 23.98 2.77
CA TYR A 7 -14.80 25.27 2.60
C TYR A 7 -15.62 26.40 3.25
N LYS A 8 -16.95 26.21 3.42
CA LYS A 8 -17.86 27.18 4.03
C LYS A 8 -17.51 27.47 5.48
N ASP A 9 -17.12 26.45 6.22
CA ASP A 9 -16.70 26.57 7.63
C ASP A 9 -15.35 27.28 7.79
N HIS A 10 -14.64 27.48 6.69
CA HIS A 10 -13.28 28.04 6.67
C HIS A 10 -13.14 29.31 5.82
N LEU A 11 -14.25 29.90 5.34
CA LEU A 11 -14.24 31.07 4.46
C LEU A 11 -13.35 32.20 4.97
N LYS A 12 -13.45 32.53 6.27
CA LYS A 12 -12.69 33.62 6.89
C LYS A 12 -11.16 33.46 6.78
N ALA A 13 -10.67 32.22 6.86
CA ALA A 13 -9.24 31.93 6.75
C ALA A 13 -8.82 31.60 5.30
N LEU A 14 -9.73 31.03 4.51
CA LEU A 14 -9.47 30.54 3.16
C LEU A 14 -9.50 31.65 2.11
N LEU A 15 -10.43 32.61 2.20
CA LEU A 15 -10.52 33.72 1.25
C LEU A 15 -9.25 34.59 1.22
N PRO A 16 -8.69 35.04 2.35
CA PRO A 16 -7.43 35.79 2.34
C PRO A 16 -6.26 34.97 1.78
N LEU A 17 -6.20 33.67 2.10
CA LEU A 17 -5.19 32.76 1.56
C LEU A 17 -5.26 32.69 0.03
N LEU A 18 -6.47 32.49 -0.53
CA LEU A 18 -6.68 32.40 -1.97
C LEU A 18 -6.36 33.73 -2.67
N ALA A 19 -6.77 34.86 -2.09
CA ALA A 19 -6.44 36.19 -2.61
C ALA A 19 -4.92 36.44 -2.62
N SER A 20 -4.20 36.05 -1.56
CA SER A 20 -2.74 36.15 -1.52
C SER A 20 -2.04 35.21 -2.49
N ILE A 21 -2.63 34.04 -2.80
CA ILE A 21 -2.16 33.14 -3.86
C ILE A 21 -2.33 33.78 -5.24
N GLU A 22 -3.48 34.42 -5.51
CA GLU A 22 -3.73 35.14 -6.76
C GLU A 22 -2.77 36.32 -6.95
N ALA A 23 -2.50 37.07 -5.88
CA ALA A 23 -1.55 38.19 -5.91
C ALA A 23 -0.08 37.75 -6.08
N ALA A 24 0.27 36.54 -5.66
CA ALA A 24 1.64 36.01 -5.70
C ALA A 24 2.01 35.32 -7.03
N GLN A 25 1.26 35.56 -8.11
CA GLN A 25 1.54 34.99 -9.43
C GLN A 25 2.77 35.65 -10.11
N PRO A 26 3.65 34.87 -10.78
CA PRO A 26 3.60 33.41 -10.94
C PRO A 26 4.04 32.65 -9.67
N LEU A 27 3.28 31.62 -9.30
CA LEU A 27 3.43 30.97 -8.02
C LEU A 27 4.58 29.94 -8.03
N SER A 28 5.72 30.29 -7.42
CA SER A 28 6.82 29.34 -7.20
C SER A 28 6.53 28.39 -6.03
N LYS A 29 7.21 27.23 -5.99
CA LYS A 29 7.13 26.30 -4.83
C LYS A 29 7.42 27.00 -3.50
N ARG A 30 8.47 27.83 -3.46
CA ARG A 30 8.87 28.58 -2.27
C ARG A 30 7.85 29.65 -1.91
N GLY A 31 7.34 30.37 -2.91
CA GLY A 31 6.29 31.38 -2.74
C GLY A 31 5.00 30.79 -2.16
N TYR A 32 4.54 29.66 -2.70
CA TYR A 32 3.38 28.94 -2.17
C TYR A 32 3.54 28.57 -0.69
N PHE A 33 4.69 28.03 -0.28
CA PHE A 33 4.95 27.69 1.11
C PHE A 33 5.01 28.90 2.03
N GLN A 34 5.47 30.07 1.55
CA GLN A 34 5.47 31.31 2.33
C GLN A 34 4.04 31.81 2.53
N VAL A 35 3.24 31.87 1.47
CA VAL A 35 1.85 32.32 1.53
C VAL A 35 1.01 31.42 2.46
N ILE A 36 1.11 30.10 2.32
CA ILE A 36 0.38 29.16 3.19
C ILE A 36 0.69 29.40 4.68
N LYS A 37 1.96 29.65 5.04
CA LYS A 37 2.35 29.89 6.43
C LYS A 37 1.81 31.19 7.01
N GLN A 38 1.51 32.19 6.17
CA GLN A 38 0.96 33.48 6.60
C GLN A 38 -0.55 33.41 6.87
N HIS A 39 -1.23 32.38 6.38
CA HIS A 39 -2.66 32.19 6.54
C HIS A 39 -3.01 30.82 7.15
N PRO A 40 -2.67 30.59 8.44
CA PRO A 40 -3.09 29.38 9.14
C PRO A 40 -4.61 29.35 9.34
N ARG A 41 -5.16 28.16 9.59
CA ARG A 41 -6.52 27.98 10.08
C ARG A 41 -6.66 28.56 11.49
N HIS A 42 -7.90 28.71 11.95
CA HIS A 42 -8.20 29.23 13.29
C HIS A 42 -7.58 28.41 14.43
N ASP A 43 -7.31 27.12 14.21
CA ASP A 43 -6.65 26.20 15.15
C ASP A 43 -5.11 26.22 15.05
N GLY A 44 -4.54 27.10 14.22
CA GLY A 44 -3.09 27.19 13.98
C GLY A 44 -2.53 26.16 12.99
N THR A 45 -3.36 25.24 12.47
CA THR A 45 -2.93 24.26 11.47
C THR A 45 -2.94 24.87 10.07
N LEU A 46 -2.12 24.33 9.15
CA LEU A 46 -2.06 24.81 7.76
C LEU A 46 -3.06 24.06 6.89
N PHE A 47 -3.68 24.75 5.93
CA PHE A 47 -4.46 24.08 4.89
C PHE A 47 -3.55 23.16 4.06
N SER A 48 -3.97 21.92 3.89
CA SER A 48 -3.35 21.00 2.93
C SER A 48 -3.58 21.49 1.50
N LYS A 49 -2.71 21.10 0.58
CA LYS A 49 -2.84 21.50 -0.84
C LYS A 49 -4.20 21.11 -1.45
N ASP A 50 -4.70 19.93 -1.09
CA ASP A 50 -6.02 19.46 -1.50
C ASP A 50 -7.12 20.44 -1.09
N GLN A 51 -7.12 20.87 0.18
CA GLN A 51 -8.09 21.83 0.72
C GLN A 51 -8.01 23.19 0.01
N VAL A 52 -6.79 23.66 -0.28
CA VAL A 52 -6.59 24.92 -1.03
C VAL A 52 -7.14 24.80 -2.45
N VAL A 53 -6.89 23.69 -3.14
CA VAL A 53 -7.43 23.46 -4.49
C VAL A 53 -8.95 23.32 -4.47
N ALA A 54 -9.51 22.60 -3.50
CA ALA A 54 -10.95 22.46 -3.32
C ALA A 54 -11.61 23.83 -3.07
N GLY A 55 -11.03 24.63 -2.18
CA GLY A 55 -11.45 26.01 -1.91
C GLY A 55 -11.40 26.88 -3.16
N TYR A 56 -10.29 26.86 -3.89
CA TYR A 56 -10.14 27.63 -5.12
C TYR A 56 -11.22 27.27 -6.16
N ARG A 57 -11.48 25.98 -6.37
CA ARG A 57 -12.53 25.53 -7.30
C ARG A 57 -13.92 26.00 -6.90
N ALA A 58 -14.20 26.06 -5.60
CA ALA A 58 -15.50 26.45 -5.09
C ALA A 58 -15.72 27.97 -5.05
N LEU A 59 -14.65 28.75 -4.84
CA LEU A 59 -14.74 30.19 -4.56
C LEU A 59 -14.22 31.09 -5.69
N ALA A 60 -13.53 30.56 -6.69
CA ALA A 60 -13.04 31.38 -7.81
C ALA A 60 -14.20 32.09 -8.53
N GLY A 61 -14.06 33.39 -8.76
CA GLY A 61 -15.11 34.26 -9.31
C GLY A 61 -16.18 34.69 -8.31
N THR A 62 -16.02 34.38 -7.02
CA THR A 62 -16.92 34.82 -5.93
C THR A 62 -16.13 35.52 -4.83
N ASP A 63 -16.81 36.28 -3.96
CA ASP A 63 -16.26 36.88 -2.74
C ASP A 63 -14.95 37.70 -2.95
N GLY A 64 -14.82 38.38 -4.10
CA GLY A 64 -13.69 39.23 -4.43
C GLY A 64 -12.47 38.51 -5.01
N LEU A 65 -12.54 37.19 -5.23
CA LEU A 65 -11.53 36.42 -5.95
C LEU A 65 -11.64 36.59 -7.46
N GLN A 66 -10.51 36.45 -8.15
CA GLN A 66 -10.49 36.48 -9.61
C GLN A 66 -11.29 35.32 -10.22
N PRO A 67 -11.80 35.46 -11.46
CA PRO A 67 -12.46 34.36 -12.18
C PRO A 67 -11.58 33.11 -12.25
N PHE A 68 -12.21 31.95 -12.34
CA PHE A 68 -11.53 30.67 -12.41
C PHE A 68 -10.48 30.64 -13.54
N SER A 69 -9.25 30.29 -13.18
CA SER A 69 -8.10 30.20 -14.06
C SER A 69 -7.52 28.80 -14.04
N GLU A 70 -7.59 28.12 -15.18
CA GLU A 70 -6.92 26.83 -15.38
C GLU A 70 -5.40 26.93 -15.17
N GLN A 71 -4.80 28.06 -15.53
CA GLN A 71 -3.37 28.31 -15.32
C GLN A 71 -3.01 28.35 -13.83
N LEU A 72 -3.81 29.04 -13.00
CA LEU A 72 -3.60 29.08 -11.56
C LEU A 72 -3.85 27.69 -10.93
N LEU A 73 -4.89 26.98 -11.36
CA LEU A 73 -5.16 25.63 -10.89
C LEU A 73 -3.97 24.68 -11.18
N GLN A 74 -3.35 24.78 -12.36
CA GLN A 74 -2.16 24.00 -12.70
C GLN A 74 -0.94 24.37 -11.84
N GLN A 75 -0.74 25.66 -11.54
CA GLN A 75 0.32 26.12 -10.63
C GLN A 75 0.11 25.60 -9.20
N LEU A 76 -1.13 25.65 -8.69
CA LEU A 76 -1.50 25.15 -7.36
C LEU A 76 -1.29 23.64 -7.20
N ARG A 77 -1.68 22.87 -8.22
CA ARG A 77 -1.45 21.42 -8.28
C ARG A 77 0.05 21.12 -8.19
N MET A 78 0.87 21.89 -8.92
CA MET A 78 2.30 21.65 -9.17
C MET A 78 2.55 20.26 -9.82
N LYS A 79 3.68 20.10 -10.53
CA LYS A 79 4.02 18.79 -11.14
C LYS A 79 4.05 17.67 -10.08
N PRO A 80 3.35 16.53 -10.30
CA PRO A 80 3.37 15.40 -9.39
C PRO A 80 4.80 14.92 -9.17
N THR A 81 5.27 14.92 -7.91
CA THR A 81 6.65 14.52 -7.59
C THR A 81 6.78 13.02 -7.28
N ARG A 82 5.67 12.28 -7.13
CA ARG A 82 5.66 10.92 -6.53
C ARG A 82 4.96 9.80 -7.30
N THR A 83 4.10 10.07 -8.28
CA THR A 83 3.47 9.02 -9.11
C THR A 83 4.07 9.01 -10.51
N GLN A 84 5.29 8.49 -10.63
CA GLN A 84 5.96 8.34 -11.92
C GLN A 84 5.40 7.17 -12.75
N SER A 85 4.73 6.19 -12.11
CA SER A 85 4.13 5.02 -12.78
C SER A 85 2.75 5.29 -13.40
N GLY A 86 2.14 6.46 -13.15
CA GLY A 86 0.76 6.74 -13.56
C GLY A 86 -0.30 5.90 -12.84
N VAL A 87 0.07 5.20 -11.75
CA VAL A 87 -0.84 4.44 -10.89
C VAL A 87 -1.00 5.15 -9.55
N ALA A 88 -2.23 5.42 -9.14
CA ALA A 88 -2.58 6.03 -7.86
C ALA A 88 -2.61 4.96 -6.74
N PRO A 89 -1.71 5.02 -5.73
CA PRO A 89 -1.80 4.13 -4.58
C PRO A 89 -2.90 4.60 -3.63
N ILE A 90 -3.91 3.77 -3.43
CA ILE A 90 -5.04 4.00 -2.55
C ILE A 90 -4.93 3.07 -1.34
N THR A 91 -4.30 3.57 -0.29
CA THR A 91 -4.17 2.83 0.98
C THR A 91 -5.42 3.04 1.83
N VAL A 92 -6.07 1.94 2.19
CA VAL A 92 -7.24 1.86 3.07
C VAL A 92 -6.92 0.95 4.25
N LEU A 93 -7.43 1.27 5.43
CA LEU A 93 -7.27 0.46 6.64
C LEU A 93 -8.61 -0.14 7.05
N THR A 94 -8.58 -1.37 7.52
CA THR A 94 -9.72 -2.01 8.18
C THR A 94 -9.96 -1.41 9.56
N LYS A 95 -11.18 -1.56 10.09
CA LYS A 95 -11.54 -1.09 11.45
C LYS A 95 -10.77 -1.82 12.56
N PRO A 96 -10.61 -1.25 13.76
CA PRO A 96 -10.06 -1.98 14.91
C PRO A 96 -10.78 -3.32 15.11
N TYR A 97 -10.00 -4.40 15.20
CA TYR A 97 -10.54 -5.76 15.36
C TYR A 97 -9.51 -6.64 16.06
N PRO A 98 -9.93 -7.64 16.85
CA PRO A 98 -8.99 -8.50 17.57
C PRO A 98 -7.96 -9.16 16.64
N CYS A 99 -6.76 -9.38 17.17
CA CYS A 99 -5.64 -10.01 16.48
C CYS A 99 -5.32 -11.36 17.13
N PRO A 100 -5.11 -12.45 16.37
CA PRO A 100 -4.66 -13.71 16.96
C PRO A 100 -3.20 -13.66 17.46
N GLY A 101 -2.46 -12.58 17.16
CA GLY A 101 -1.07 -12.40 17.58
C GLY A 101 -0.92 -11.70 18.93
N THR A 102 0.10 -12.12 19.67
CA THR A 102 0.53 -11.55 20.95
C THR A 102 1.93 -10.92 20.85
N CYS A 103 2.30 -10.46 19.64
CA CYS A 103 3.62 -9.96 19.33
C CYS A 103 4.05 -8.81 20.27
N ILE A 104 5.20 -8.95 20.91
CA ILE A 104 5.62 -8.00 21.98
C ILE A 104 5.97 -6.61 21.44
N PHE A 105 6.45 -6.52 20.20
CA PHE A 105 6.86 -5.25 19.56
C PHE A 105 5.70 -4.53 18.86
N CYS A 106 4.54 -5.17 18.68
CA CYS A 106 3.43 -4.56 17.97
C CYS A 106 2.75 -3.49 18.83
N PRO A 107 2.55 -2.28 18.31
CA PRO A 107 1.73 -1.26 18.97
C PRO A 107 0.33 -1.76 19.30
N ASN A 108 -0.18 -1.32 20.46
CA ASN A 108 -1.52 -1.63 20.98
C ASN A 108 -2.42 -0.37 21.01
N ASP A 109 -2.38 0.45 19.97
CA ASP A 109 -3.30 1.59 19.85
C ASP A 109 -4.71 1.10 19.49
N ILE A 110 -5.62 1.16 20.47
CA ILE A 110 -7.00 0.65 20.33
C ILE A 110 -7.84 1.42 19.32
N ARG A 111 -7.41 2.63 18.91
CA ARG A 111 -8.08 3.41 17.87
C ARG A 111 -7.83 2.87 16.47
N MET A 112 -6.88 1.95 16.33
CA MET A 112 -6.40 1.46 15.05
C MET A 112 -6.44 -0.07 14.97
N PRO A 113 -6.47 -0.65 13.76
CA PRO A 113 -6.13 -2.06 13.61
C PRO A 113 -4.72 -2.34 14.16
N LYS A 114 -4.50 -3.56 14.63
CA LYS A 114 -3.26 -3.98 15.29
C LYS A 114 -2.03 -3.56 14.48
N SER A 115 -0.99 -3.09 15.18
CA SER A 115 0.29 -2.64 14.62
C SER A 115 0.29 -1.25 13.96
N TYR A 116 -0.85 -0.56 13.88
CA TYR A 116 -0.94 0.81 13.38
C TYR A 116 -1.11 1.81 14.53
N LEU A 117 -0.68 3.04 14.31
CA LEU A 117 -0.80 4.16 15.24
C LEU A 117 -1.71 5.24 14.69
N ALA A 118 -2.58 5.80 15.53
CA ALA A 118 -3.56 6.81 15.13
C ALA A 118 -2.92 8.09 14.59
N SER A 119 -1.64 8.32 14.92
CA SER A 119 -0.84 9.45 14.45
C SER A 119 -0.29 9.27 13.03
N GLU A 120 -0.32 8.07 12.45
CA GLU A 120 0.16 7.84 11.09
C GLU A 120 -0.79 8.48 10.06
N PRO A 121 -0.29 9.14 9.00
CA PRO A 121 -1.17 9.84 8.05
C PRO A 121 -2.22 8.94 7.38
N GLY A 122 -1.90 7.66 7.15
CA GLY A 122 -2.86 6.68 6.62
C GLY A 122 -3.96 6.31 7.62
N ALA A 123 -3.56 6.13 8.88
CA ALA A 123 -4.44 5.81 9.99
C ALA A 123 -5.39 6.97 10.32
N GLN A 124 -4.88 8.20 10.39
CA GLN A 124 -5.70 9.40 10.58
C GLN A 124 -6.78 9.54 9.50
N ARG A 125 -6.43 9.27 8.24
CA ARG A 125 -7.42 9.29 7.16
C ARG A 125 -8.45 8.19 7.34
N ALA A 126 -8.04 6.98 7.69
CA ALA A 126 -8.97 5.88 7.88
C ALA A 126 -9.97 6.16 9.02
N GLU A 127 -9.47 6.67 10.15
CA GLU A 127 -10.29 7.04 11.31
C GLU A 127 -11.32 8.14 10.97
N ARG A 128 -10.90 9.17 10.21
CA ARG A 128 -11.82 10.23 9.74
C ARG A 128 -12.94 9.72 8.86
N ASN A 129 -12.75 8.58 8.23
CA ASN A 129 -13.70 7.94 7.34
C ASN A 129 -14.43 6.78 8.02
N TYR A 130 -14.46 6.69 9.36
CA TYR A 130 -15.08 5.59 10.11
C TYR A 130 -14.51 4.19 9.79
N PHE A 131 -13.30 4.13 9.21
CA PHE A 131 -12.76 2.93 8.53
C PHE A 131 -13.67 2.36 7.43
N ASP A 132 -14.57 3.17 6.88
CA ASP A 132 -15.43 2.79 5.77
C ASP A 132 -14.62 2.71 4.46
N PRO A 133 -14.63 1.57 3.76
CA PRO A 133 -13.88 1.35 2.52
C PRO A 133 -14.30 2.29 1.38
N TYR A 134 -15.58 2.63 1.25
CA TYR A 134 -16.05 3.52 0.20
C TYR A 134 -15.54 4.94 0.46
N LEU A 135 -15.78 5.46 1.67
CA LEU A 135 -15.35 6.80 2.06
C LEU A 135 -13.82 6.96 1.95
N GLN A 136 -13.05 6.00 2.47
CA GLN A 136 -11.59 6.01 2.39
C GLN A 136 -11.09 6.04 0.94
N THR A 137 -11.67 5.20 0.08
CA THR A 137 -11.28 5.08 -1.33
C THR A 137 -11.63 6.35 -2.09
N TYR A 138 -12.88 6.80 -2.01
CA TYR A 138 -13.37 7.97 -2.74
C TYR A 138 -12.66 9.25 -2.31
N ASN A 139 -12.53 9.50 -1.00
CA ASN A 139 -11.84 10.68 -0.49
C ASN A 139 -10.35 10.68 -0.85
N ARG A 140 -9.71 9.50 -0.93
CA ARG A 140 -8.31 9.41 -1.37
C ARG A 140 -8.16 9.70 -2.87
N LEU A 141 -9.07 9.21 -3.71
CA LEU A 141 -9.10 9.54 -5.13
C LEU A 141 -9.32 11.03 -5.34
N GLN A 142 -10.30 11.62 -4.64
CA GLN A 142 -10.59 13.05 -4.70
C GLN A 142 -9.37 13.88 -4.33
N ALA A 143 -8.71 13.55 -3.22
CA ALA A 143 -7.51 14.27 -2.78
C ALA A 143 -6.39 14.20 -3.83
N LEU A 144 -6.10 13.01 -4.38
CA LEU A 144 -5.09 12.83 -5.43
C LEU A 144 -5.44 13.56 -6.72
N HIS A 145 -6.70 13.48 -7.14
CA HIS A 145 -7.21 14.19 -8.30
C HIS A 145 -7.06 15.71 -8.11
N ASN A 146 -7.46 16.25 -6.97
CA ASN A 146 -7.35 17.67 -6.65
C ASN A 146 -5.89 18.16 -6.76
N ILE A 147 -4.92 17.40 -6.24
CA ILE A 147 -3.50 17.78 -6.32
C ILE A 147 -2.81 17.45 -7.66
N GLY A 148 -3.55 17.02 -8.70
CA GLY A 148 -3.00 16.87 -10.06
C GLY A 148 -2.45 15.50 -10.42
N HIS A 149 -2.69 14.49 -9.59
CA HIS A 149 -2.30 13.12 -9.93
C HIS A 149 -3.29 12.50 -10.91
N GLN A 150 -2.78 11.67 -11.81
CA GLN A 150 -3.60 10.79 -12.65
C GLN A 150 -4.22 9.72 -11.75
N VAL A 151 -5.56 9.61 -11.78
CA VAL A 151 -6.32 8.68 -10.93
C VAL A 151 -7.07 7.61 -11.73
N ASN A 152 -6.95 7.59 -13.06
CA ASN A 152 -7.61 6.60 -13.93
C ASN A 152 -7.14 5.15 -13.70
N LYS A 153 -5.99 4.96 -13.05
CA LYS A 153 -5.46 3.66 -12.64
C LYS A 153 -5.17 3.71 -11.15
N ALA A 154 -5.78 2.83 -10.37
CA ALA A 154 -5.62 2.76 -8.93
C ALA A 154 -5.11 1.38 -8.49
N GLU A 155 -4.15 1.35 -7.56
CA GLU A 155 -3.79 0.15 -6.80
C GLU A 155 -4.37 0.29 -5.38
N ILE A 156 -5.33 -0.56 -5.04
CA ILE A 156 -5.91 -0.60 -3.69
C ILE A 156 -4.96 -1.40 -2.78
N ILE A 157 -4.61 -0.82 -1.63
CA ILE A 157 -3.75 -1.45 -0.63
C ILE A 157 -4.51 -1.53 0.69
N ILE A 158 -4.96 -2.74 1.03
CA ILE A 158 -5.68 -3.01 2.27
C ILE A 158 -4.67 -3.34 3.37
N LEU A 159 -4.65 -2.50 4.39
CA LEU A 159 -3.78 -2.59 5.56
C LEU A 159 -4.59 -2.93 6.82
N GLY A 160 -3.95 -3.57 7.78
CA GLY A 160 -4.58 -3.91 9.06
C GLY A 160 -3.98 -5.14 9.77
N GLY A 161 -2.99 -5.81 9.16
CA GLY A 161 -2.20 -6.91 9.74
C GLY A 161 -2.97 -8.20 10.13
N THR A 162 -4.30 -8.16 10.21
CA THR A 162 -5.17 -9.24 10.69
C THR A 162 -6.27 -9.59 9.71
N TRP A 163 -6.07 -9.28 8.42
CA TRP A 163 -7.08 -9.47 7.36
C TRP A 163 -7.85 -10.77 7.52
N SER A 164 -7.18 -11.91 7.59
CA SER A 164 -7.80 -13.25 7.63
C SER A 164 -8.63 -13.54 8.89
N TYR A 165 -8.58 -12.70 9.93
CA TYR A 165 -9.36 -12.85 11.16
C TYR A 165 -10.70 -12.10 11.12
N TYR A 166 -10.90 -11.16 10.19
CA TYR A 166 -12.21 -10.52 10.01
C TYR A 166 -13.24 -11.52 9.46
N PRO A 167 -14.53 -11.35 9.77
CA PRO A 167 -15.59 -12.15 9.18
C PRO A 167 -15.55 -12.14 7.65
N LYS A 168 -15.81 -13.29 7.02
CA LYS A 168 -15.74 -13.42 5.55
C LYS A 168 -16.66 -12.44 4.83
N ALA A 169 -17.88 -12.23 5.33
CA ALA A 169 -18.82 -11.29 4.76
C ALA A 169 -18.34 -9.83 4.86
N TYR A 170 -17.65 -9.47 5.95
CA TYR A 170 -17.01 -8.16 6.10
C TYR A 170 -15.89 -7.95 5.08
N GLN A 171 -15.03 -8.95 4.87
CA GLN A 171 -13.97 -8.88 3.88
C GLN A 171 -14.51 -8.69 2.46
N ILE A 172 -15.59 -9.40 2.10
CA ILE A 172 -16.26 -9.26 0.80
C ILE A 172 -16.87 -7.87 0.67
N TRP A 173 -17.61 -7.40 1.69
CA TRP A 173 -18.16 -6.03 1.75
C TRP A 173 -17.07 -4.98 1.59
N PHE A 174 -15.95 -5.14 2.31
CA PHE A 174 -14.87 -4.18 2.31
C PHE A 174 -14.26 -4.00 0.91
N VAL A 175 -13.99 -5.12 0.22
CA VAL A 175 -13.47 -5.10 -1.14
C VAL A 175 -14.53 -4.58 -2.13
N LYS A 176 -15.80 -4.99 -1.98
CA LYS A 176 -16.90 -4.54 -2.83
C LYS A 176 -17.05 -3.03 -2.79
N GLU A 177 -17.06 -2.44 -1.60
CA GLU A 177 -17.19 -0.99 -1.42
C GLU A 177 -15.98 -0.21 -1.93
N CYS A 178 -14.76 -0.78 -1.86
CA CYS A 178 -13.60 -0.22 -2.56
C CYS A 178 -13.82 -0.20 -4.08
N PHE A 179 -14.30 -1.29 -4.69
CA PHE A 179 -14.62 -1.32 -6.12
C PHE A 179 -15.76 -0.34 -6.47
N ARG A 180 -16.80 -0.27 -5.64
CA ARG A 180 -17.91 0.66 -5.82
C ARG A 180 -17.43 2.11 -5.84
N ALA A 181 -16.58 2.51 -4.89
CA ALA A 181 -16.01 3.85 -4.88
C ALA A 181 -15.14 4.16 -6.13
N LEU A 182 -14.44 3.18 -6.69
CA LEU A 182 -13.72 3.35 -7.96
C LEU A 182 -14.67 3.50 -9.15
N ASN A 183 -15.77 2.75 -9.15
CA ASN A 183 -16.78 2.78 -10.21
C ASN A 183 -17.58 4.08 -10.20
N ASP A 184 -17.93 4.56 -9.01
CA ASP A 184 -18.75 5.74 -8.80
C ASP A 184 -17.95 7.04 -9.02
N PHE A 185 -16.62 7.02 -8.87
CA PHE A 185 -15.80 8.23 -8.94
C PHE A 185 -15.98 9.03 -10.24
N GLY A 186 -16.54 10.24 -10.12
CA GLY A 186 -16.84 11.13 -11.24
C GLY A 186 -18.19 10.89 -11.93
N GLN A 187 -18.98 9.93 -11.45
CA GLN A 187 -20.32 9.59 -11.94
C GLN A 187 -21.38 9.73 -10.84
N GLN A 188 -21.06 9.29 -9.62
CA GLN A 188 -21.93 9.29 -8.45
C GLN A 188 -21.09 9.55 -7.18
N ASP A 189 -21.68 10.21 -6.19
CA ASP A 189 -21.00 10.51 -4.93
C ASP A 189 -21.90 10.19 -3.72
N ASP A 190 -21.78 8.96 -3.23
CA ASP A 190 -22.54 8.47 -2.08
C ASP A 190 -21.94 8.85 -0.71
N ARG A 191 -20.89 9.69 -0.65
CA ARG A 191 -20.18 9.97 0.62
C ARG A 191 -21.12 10.50 1.70
N GLN A 192 -21.91 11.53 1.40
CA GLN A 192 -22.83 12.12 2.38
C GLN A 192 -23.84 11.09 2.91
N LYS A 193 -24.42 10.29 2.00
CA LYS A 193 -25.38 9.24 2.35
C LYS A 193 -24.79 8.20 3.31
N ILE A 194 -23.52 7.83 3.11
CA ILE A 194 -22.83 6.89 3.99
C ILE A 194 -22.53 7.56 5.33
N GLU A 195 -22.05 8.80 5.34
CA GLU A 195 -21.81 9.56 6.58
C GLU A 195 -23.09 9.70 7.42
N ASP A 196 -24.21 10.06 6.81
CA ASP A 196 -25.51 10.16 7.47
C ASP A 196 -25.93 8.83 8.11
N ARG A 197 -25.66 7.71 7.43
CA ARG A 197 -25.91 6.37 7.95
C ARG A 197 -25.04 6.05 9.17
N TYR A 198 -23.74 6.36 9.13
CA TYR A 198 -22.87 6.19 10.30
C TYR A 198 -23.35 7.05 11.47
N LEU A 199 -23.79 8.29 11.23
CA LEU A 199 -24.36 9.16 12.25
C LEU A 199 -25.64 8.58 12.85
N GLU A 200 -26.54 8.02 12.04
CA GLU A 200 -27.75 7.34 12.49
C GLU A 200 -27.43 6.13 13.37
N MET A 201 -26.56 5.23 12.89
CA MET A 201 -26.18 4.01 13.62
C MET A 201 -25.44 4.35 14.93
N ASN A 202 -24.59 5.37 14.92
CA ASN A 202 -23.89 5.83 16.12
C ASN A 202 -24.85 6.43 17.17
N ARG A 203 -25.91 7.14 16.77
CA ARG A 203 -26.93 7.63 17.73
C ARG A 203 -27.58 6.51 18.52
N GLN A 204 -27.80 5.35 17.88
CA GLN A 204 -28.35 4.16 18.54
C GLN A 204 -27.39 3.56 19.57
N LEU A 205 -26.08 3.69 19.37
CA LEU A 205 -25.05 3.20 20.30
C LEU A 205 -24.83 4.12 21.51
N VAL A 206 -24.87 5.44 21.32
CA VAL A 206 -24.65 6.44 22.40
C VAL A 206 -25.72 6.31 23.49
N GLY A 207 -26.97 6.00 23.13
CA GLY A 207 -28.05 5.74 24.08
C GLY A 207 -27.81 4.53 25.00
N ALA A 208 -26.92 3.61 24.62
CA ALA A 208 -26.62 2.36 25.33
C ALA A 208 -25.28 2.38 26.09
N ARG A 209 -24.62 3.54 26.24
CA ARG A 209 -23.28 3.71 26.85
C ARG A 209 -22.17 2.89 26.18
N HIS A 210 -22.31 2.61 24.88
CA HIS A 210 -21.28 1.95 24.09
C HIS A 210 -20.42 2.98 23.31
N TYR A 211 -19.14 2.67 23.08
CA TYR A 211 -18.29 3.54 22.28
C TYR A 211 -18.77 3.53 20.82
N ALA A 212 -19.14 4.71 20.33
CA ALA A 212 -19.54 4.94 18.94
C ALA A 212 -18.39 5.67 18.24
N GLN A 213 -17.76 5.01 17.27
CA GLN A 213 -16.64 5.61 16.55
C GLN A 213 -17.10 6.86 15.78
N GLN A 214 -16.40 7.97 15.96
CA GLN A 214 -16.70 9.24 15.28
C GLN A 214 -15.73 9.48 14.12
N SER A 215 -16.11 10.34 13.17
CA SER A 215 -15.21 10.84 12.11
C SER A 215 -14.19 11.85 12.61
N ASN A 216 -14.31 12.33 13.85
CA ASN A 216 -13.36 13.31 14.42
C ASN A 216 -12.28 12.59 15.25
N PRO A 217 -11.01 12.56 14.80
CA PRO A 217 -9.91 11.88 15.50
C PRO A 217 -9.61 12.47 16.89
N GLU A 218 -9.82 13.77 17.09
CA GLU A 218 -9.60 14.44 18.37
C GLU A 218 -10.66 14.04 19.39
N SER A 219 -11.93 14.00 19.00
CA SER A 219 -13.03 13.47 19.81
C SER A 219 -12.78 12.01 20.17
N ASN A 220 -12.37 11.17 19.21
CA ASN A 220 -12.02 9.78 19.47
C ASN A 220 -10.84 9.65 20.46
N LYS A 221 -9.81 10.50 20.30
CA LYS A 221 -8.68 10.54 21.22
C LYS A 221 -9.13 10.84 22.65
N GLN A 222 -9.97 11.86 22.83
CA GLN A 222 -10.50 12.24 24.15
C GLN A 222 -11.37 11.13 24.75
N ALA A 223 -12.29 10.57 23.96
CA ALA A 223 -13.19 9.51 24.42
C ALA A 223 -12.47 8.21 24.83
N LEU A 224 -11.34 7.90 24.18
CA LEU A 224 -10.56 6.68 24.41
C LEU A 224 -9.31 6.88 25.25
N GLU A 225 -9.08 8.08 25.80
CA GLU A 225 -7.87 8.41 26.56
C GLU A 225 -7.70 7.49 27.79
N SER A 226 -8.77 7.26 28.55
CA SER A 226 -8.79 6.34 29.70
C SER A 226 -8.65 4.86 29.33
N HIS A 227 -8.81 4.53 28.05
CA HIS A 227 -8.72 3.18 27.52
C HIS A 227 -7.38 2.89 26.84
N LYS A 228 -6.43 3.83 26.84
CA LYS A 228 -5.08 3.59 26.31
C LYS A 228 -4.42 2.38 26.96
N ILE A 229 -3.57 1.72 26.18
CA ILE A 229 -2.77 0.59 26.65
C ILE A 229 -1.36 1.10 26.93
N ASP A 230 -0.90 0.80 28.14
CA ASP A 230 0.44 1.07 28.59
C ASP A 230 1.24 -0.23 28.59
N GLY A 231 2.29 -0.28 27.77
CA GLY A 231 3.13 -1.46 27.57
C GLY A 231 3.79 -1.94 28.85
N ASP A 232 3.94 -1.07 29.85
CA ASP A 232 4.57 -1.38 31.13
C ASP A 232 3.69 -2.15 32.10
N ARG A 233 2.37 -1.94 32.05
CA ARG A 233 1.39 -2.53 32.99
C ARG A 233 0.55 -3.62 32.34
N LEU A 234 0.08 -3.38 31.11
CA LEU A 234 -0.78 -4.29 30.34
C LEU A 234 -2.00 -4.85 31.10
N ASP A 235 -2.69 -4.02 31.90
CA ASP A 235 -3.85 -4.43 32.71
C ASP A 235 -4.95 -5.16 31.90
N LYS A 236 -5.16 -4.74 30.64
CA LYS A 236 -5.97 -5.44 29.64
C LYS A 236 -5.24 -5.49 28.31
N SER A 237 -5.39 -6.61 27.62
CA SER A 237 -4.88 -6.79 26.25
C SER A 237 -5.64 -5.94 25.23
N TYR A 238 -5.01 -5.68 24.08
CA TYR A 238 -5.64 -5.05 22.93
C TYR A 238 -6.94 -5.74 22.53
N ASN A 239 -6.96 -7.07 22.48
CA ASN A 239 -8.15 -7.82 22.08
C ASN A 239 -9.31 -7.61 23.06
N GLN A 240 -9.05 -7.62 24.38
CA GLN A 240 -10.09 -7.37 25.38
C GLN A 240 -10.70 -5.97 25.19
N LYS A 241 -9.86 -4.93 25.08
CA LYS A 241 -10.34 -3.56 24.91
C LYS A 241 -11.09 -3.37 23.59
N VAL A 242 -10.58 -3.91 22.48
CA VAL A 242 -11.25 -3.79 21.17
C VAL A 242 -12.56 -4.58 21.13
N SER A 243 -12.63 -5.74 21.76
CA SER A 243 -13.87 -6.51 21.87
C SER A 243 -14.94 -5.75 22.67
N GLU A 244 -14.56 -5.14 23.79
CA GLU A 244 -15.45 -4.36 24.66
C GLU A 244 -15.93 -3.06 23.99
N LEU A 245 -15.03 -2.36 23.28
CA LEU A 245 -15.28 -1.02 22.76
C LEU A 245 -15.84 -1.00 21.33
N TYR A 246 -15.52 -2.00 20.51
CA TYR A 246 -15.93 -2.04 19.10
C TYR A 246 -16.81 -3.26 18.82
N VAL A 247 -16.27 -4.48 18.95
CA VAL A 247 -16.94 -5.67 18.41
C VAL A 247 -18.31 -5.94 19.03
N ALA A 248 -18.42 -5.87 20.35
CA ALA A 248 -19.69 -6.10 21.04
C ALA A 248 -20.71 -4.97 20.77
N PRO A 249 -20.37 -3.68 20.95
CA PRO A 249 -21.20 -2.56 20.54
C PRO A 249 -21.69 -2.61 19.10
N GLU A 250 -20.79 -2.80 18.14
CA GLU A 250 -21.12 -2.80 16.71
C GLU A 250 -22.11 -3.90 16.34
N ARG A 251 -22.01 -5.07 16.96
CA ARG A 251 -22.99 -6.15 16.79
C ARG A 251 -24.37 -5.75 17.34
N LEU A 252 -24.41 -5.12 18.51
CA LEU A 252 -25.68 -4.63 19.09
C LEU A 252 -26.30 -3.52 18.23
N GLY A 253 -25.48 -2.64 17.66
CA GLY A 253 -25.90 -1.56 16.76
C GLY A 253 -26.13 -1.96 15.31
N GLY A 254 -26.03 -3.25 14.95
CA GLY A 254 -26.28 -3.75 13.59
C GLY A 254 -25.22 -3.35 12.54
N PHE A 255 -24.03 -2.91 12.96
CA PHE A 255 -22.92 -2.61 12.05
C PHE A 255 -22.44 -3.84 11.30
N ASP A 256 -22.46 -5.01 11.93
CA ASP A 256 -22.11 -6.27 11.29
C ASP A 256 -23.04 -6.63 10.11
N LYS A 257 -24.34 -6.31 10.23
CA LYS A 257 -25.31 -6.48 9.14
C LYS A 257 -25.07 -5.47 8.01
N TYR A 258 -24.78 -4.21 8.33
CA TYR A 258 -24.47 -3.19 7.33
C TYR A 258 -23.16 -3.49 6.60
N GLN A 259 -22.14 -3.94 7.34
CA GLN A 259 -20.79 -4.22 6.86
C GLN A 259 -20.66 -5.68 6.40
N SER A 260 -21.63 -6.15 5.62
CA SER A 260 -21.72 -7.52 5.12
C SER A 260 -22.16 -7.53 3.66
N SER A 261 -21.57 -8.41 2.85
CA SER A 261 -21.95 -8.60 1.44
C SER A 261 -21.63 -10.02 0.97
N GLY A 262 -22.34 -10.46 -0.06
CA GLY A 262 -22.12 -11.72 -0.75
C GLY A 262 -21.22 -11.62 -1.97
N TRP A 263 -20.80 -12.77 -2.50
CA TRP A 263 -19.93 -12.84 -3.68
C TRP A 263 -20.55 -12.22 -4.93
N ILE A 264 -21.85 -12.40 -5.14
CA ILE A 264 -22.57 -11.88 -6.32
C ILE A 264 -22.46 -10.35 -6.40
N GLU A 265 -22.64 -9.67 -5.26
CA GLU A 265 -22.54 -8.21 -5.19
C GLU A 265 -21.11 -7.71 -5.50
N LEU A 266 -20.10 -8.41 -4.97
CA LEU A 266 -18.71 -8.10 -5.26
C LEU A 266 -18.37 -8.32 -6.74
N GLU A 267 -18.74 -9.46 -7.30
CA GLU A 267 -18.43 -9.83 -8.68
C GLU A 267 -19.10 -8.87 -9.67
N MET A 268 -20.30 -8.37 -9.36
CA MET A 268 -20.96 -7.31 -10.12
C MET A 268 -20.12 -6.02 -10.13
N GLN A 269 -19.63 -5.56 -8.97
CA GLN A 269 -18.78 -4.36 -8.88
C GLN A 269 -17.43 -4.55 -9.57
N GLN A 270 -16.84 -5.76 -9.49
CA GLN A 270 -15.65 -6.09 -10.27
C GLN A 270 -15.92 -6.01 -11.77
N LYS A 271 -17.06 -6.54 -12.25
CA LYS A 271 -17.41 -6.51 -13.67
C LYS A 271 -17.57 -5.09 -14.20
N ILE A 272 -18.23 -4.21 -13.44
CA ILE A 272 -18.33 -2.78 -13.76
C ILE A 272 -16.94 -2.14 -13.85
N ASN A 273 -16.02 -2.51 -12.96
CA ASN A 273 -14.70 -1.90 -12.90
C ASN A 273 -13.79 -2.20 -14.11
N GLU A 274 -14.04 -3.28 -14.85
CA GLU A 274 -13.28 -3.61 -16.07
C GLU A 274 -13.33 -2.47 -17.11
N SER A 275 -14.44 -1.73 -17.14
CA SER A 275 -14.70 -0.60 -18.04
C SER A 275 -14.84 0.76 -17.34
N ALA A 276 -14.66 0.83 -16.02
CA ALA A 276 -14.79 2.08 -15.27
C ALA A 276 -13.71 3.11 -15.65
N VAL A 277 -14.00 4.38 -15.37
CA VAL A 277 -13.07 5.51 -15.57
C VAL A 277 -11.83 5.33 -14.69
N VAL A 278 -12.03 4.94 -13.43
CA VAL A 278 -10.97 4.59 -12.50
C VAL A 278 -10.86 3.07 -12.38
N LYS A 279 -9.83 2.52 -13.00
CA LYS A 279 -9.59 1.07 -13.07
C LYS A 279 -8.75 0.60 -11.90
N ASN A 280 -9.19 -0.46 -11.22
CA ASN A 280 -8.35 -1.20 -10.29
C ASN A 280 -7.28 -1.98 -11.07
N VAL A 281 -6.04 -1.50 -11.04
CA VAL A 281 -4.90 -2.16 -11.70
C VAL A 281 -4.08 -3.02 -10.74
N GLY A 282 -4.54 -3.15 -9.51
CA GLY A 282 -3.94 -4.02 -8.50
C GLY A 282 -4.72 -3.94 -7.20
N LEU A 283 -4.82 -5.08 -6.51
CA LEU A 283 -5.37 -5.16 -5.18
C LEU A 283 -4.40 -5.92 -4.29
N VAL A 284 -4.02 -5.28 -3.19
CA VAL A 284 -3.00 -5.76 -2.27
C VAL A 284 -3.63 -6.05 -0.92
N ILE A 285 -3.44 -7.25 -0.41
CA ILE A 285 -3.92 -7.66 0.92
C ILE A 285 -2.73 -7.95 1.81
N GLU A 286 -2.69 -7.31 2.97
CA GLU A 286 -1.75 -7.62 4.05
C GLU A 286 -2.32 -8.69 4.97
N THR A 287 -1.56 -9.76 5.21
CA THR A 287 -1.97 -10.82 6.12
C THR A 287 -0.78 -11.54 6.77
N ARG A 288 -1.08 -12.51 7.61
CA ARG A 288 -0.12 -13.36 8.31
C ARG A 288 0.12 -14.65 7.52
N PRO A 289 1.32 -15.25 7.59
CA PRO A 289 1.59 -16.50 6.89
C PRO A 289 0.79 -17.69 7.45
N ASP A 290 0.52 -17.74 8.75
CA ASP A 290 -0.19 -18.82 9.45
C ASP A 290 -1.66 -19.01 9.03
N THR A 291 -2.21 -18.08 8.25
CA THR A 291 -3.59 -18.15 7.75
C THR A 291 -3.68 -18.47 6.26
N ILE A 292 -2.53 -18.65 5.58
CA ILE A 292 -2.49 -18.96 4.15
C ILE A 292 -2.60 -20.47 3.94
N SER A 293 -3.78 -20.90 3.50
CA SER A 293 -4.06 -22.24 2.98
C SER A 293 -4.42 -22.17 1.49
N GLU A 294 -4.47 -23.31 0.80
CA GLU A 294 -4.93 -23.38 -0.60
C GLU A 294 -6.30 -22.69 -0.80
N ALA A 295 -7.25 -22.96 0.10
CA ALA A 295 -8.57 -22.34 0.07
C ALA A 295 -8.51 -20.83 0.29
N GLU A 296 -7.63 -20.34 1.17
CA GLU A 296 -7.45 -18.90 1.38
C GLU A 296 -6.83 -18.22 0.16
N VAL A 297 -5.85 -18.86 -0.49
CA VAL A 297 -5.22 -18.33 -1.72
C VAL A 297 -6.25 -18.16 -2.84
N ILE A 298 -7.08 -19.19 -3.08
CA ILE A 298 -8.18 -19.12 -4.05
C ILE A 298 -9.16 -18.00 -3.67
N ARG A 299 -9.49 -17.89 -2.38
CA ARG A 299 -10.46 -16.90 -1.90
C ARG A 299 -9.96 -15.47 -2.06
N ILE A 300 -8.73 -15.15 -1.68
CA ILE A 300 -8.18 -13.80 -1.86
C ILE A 300 -7.97 -13.49 -3.34
N ARG A 301 -7.69 -14.50 -4.18
CA ARG A 301 -7.67 -14.33 -5.64
C ARG A 301 -9.05 -13.93 -6.16
N ARG A 302 -10.13 -14.58 -5.70
CA ARG A 302 -11.53 -14.24 -6.06
C ARG A 302 -11.93 -12.81 -5.64
N LEU A 303 -11.37 -12.30 -4.55
CA LEU A 303 -11.52 -10.88 -4.17
C LEU A 303 -10.89 -9.91 -5.19
N GLY A 304 -10.05 -10.41 -6.11
CA GLY A 304 -9.31 -9.63 -7.10
C GLY A 304 -7.86 -9.35 -6.70
N CYS A 305 -7.37 -9.94 -5.60
CA CYS A 305 -6.01 -9.71 -5.11
C CYS A 305 -4.96 -10.21 -6.10
N THR A 306 -3.94 -9.40 -6.36
CA THR A 306 -2.80 -9.73 -7.24
C THR A 306 -1.45 -9.68 -6.51
N LYS A 307 -1.43 -9.15 -5.29
CA LYS A 307 -0.23 -9.05 -4.45
C LYS A 307 -0.58 -9.34 -2.99
N ALA A 308 0.15 -10.25 -2.38
CA ALA A 308 0.03 -10.53 -0.95
C ALA A 308 1.20 -9.88 -0.20
N GLN A 309 0.91 -9.12 0.86
CA GLN A 309 1.93 -8.67 1.79
C GLN A 309 1.94 -9.58 3.01
N ILE A 310 3.09 -10.19 3.30
CA ILE A 310 3.20 -11.20 4.35
C ILE A 310 4.23 -10.75 5.38
N GLY A 311 3.81 -10.69 6.63
CA GLY A 311 4.68 -10.32 7.75
C GLY A 311 5.55 -11.47 8.22
N PHE A 312 6.68 -11.73 7.54
CA PHE A 312 7.70 -12.72 7.92
C PHE A 312 8.34 -12.30 9.25
N GLN A 313 8.73 -11.03 9.32
CA GLN A 313 9.49 -10.38 10.38
C GLN A 313 10.91 -10.94 10.58
N SER A 314 11.07 -12.26 10.72
CA SER A 314 12.38 -12.94 10.74
C SER A 314 12.25 -14.35 10.17
N LEU A 315 13.36 -14.90 9.66
CA LEU A 315 13.48 -16.31 9.27
C LEU A 315 14.23 -17.14 10.34
N GLN A 316 14.23 -16.70 11.60
CA GLN A 316 14.78 -17.40 12.75
C GLN A 316 13.68 -17.77 13.76
N ASP A 317 13.39 -19.06 13.93
CA ASP A 317 12.32 -19.54 14.83
C ASP A 317 12.52 -19.10 16.29
N GLU A 318 13.76 -19.05 16.76
CA GLU A 318 14.08 -18.58 18.11
C GLU A 318 13.67 -17.11 18.30
N VAL A 319 13.99 -16.24 17.33
CA VAL A 319 13.60 -14.83 17.35
C VAL A 319 12.07 -14.68 17.28
N LEU A 320 11.41 -15.43 16.38
CA LEU A 320 9.94 -15.40 16.26
C LEU A 320 9.24 -15.84 17.56
N LYS A 321 9.77 -16.87 18.23
CA LYS A 321 9.28 -17.39 19.51
C LYS A 321 9.46 -16.36 20.63
N LEU A 322 10.66 -15.80 20.78
CA LEU A 322 10.96 -14.76 21.79
C LEU A 322 10.06 -13.53 21.62
N ASN A 323 9.72 -13.18 20.38
CA ASN A 323 8.84 -12.04 20.08
C ASN A 323 7.35 -12.38 20.06
N LYS A 324 6.95 -13.62 20.38
CA LYS A 324 5.56 -14.10 20.42
C LYS A 324 4.80 -13.85 19.10
N ARG A 325 5.46 -14.07 17.95
CA ARG A 325 4.87 -13.78 16.62
C ARG A 325 3.58 -14.56 16.33
N GLY A 326 3.49 -15.78 16.88
CA GLY A 326 2.37 -16.71 16.72
C GLY A 326 2.46 -17.60 15.47
N HIS A 327 3.60 -17.63 14.80
CA HIS A 327 3.92 -18.57 13.72
C HIS A 327 5.43 -18.83 13.68
N ASN A 328 5.83 -19.84 12.91
CA ASN A 328 7.22 -20.25 12.69
C ASN A 328 7.62 -20.04 11.22
N VAL A 329 8.89 -20.30 10.91
CA VAL A 329 9.46 -20.17 9.56
C VAL A 329 8.81 -21.16 8.59
N ALA A 330 8.42 -22.35 9.06
CA ALA A 330 7.73 -23.35 8.23
C ALA A 330 6.38 -22.83 7.70
N ALA A 331 5.57 -22.16 8.52
CA ALA A 331 4.32 -21.53 8.08
C ALA A 331 4.58 -20.46 7.01
N THR A 332 5.65 -19.66 7.18
CA THR A 332 6.07 -18.68 6.16
C THR A 332 6.48 -19.37 4.86
N ARG A 333 7.24 -20.47 4.94
CA ARG A 333 7.66 -21.29 3.80
C ARG A 333 6.46 -21.75 2.98
N THR A 334 5.49 -22.40 3.65
CA THR A 334 4.25 -22.89 3.04
C THR A 334 3.44 -21.75 2.41
N ALA A 335 3.27 -20.64 3.12
CA ALA A 335 2.52 -19.49 2.60
C ALA A 335 3.13 -18.95 1.29
N VAL A 336 4.46 -18.80 1.23
CA VAL A 336 5.17 -18.32 0.03
C VAL A 336 5.04 -19.30 -1.12
N GLN A 337 5.21 -20.59 -0.87
CA GLN A 337 5.04 -21.64 -1.89
C GLN A 337 3.63 -21.58 -2.51
N LEU A 338 2.58 -21.55 -1.68
CA LEU A 338 1.19 -21.51 -2.13
C LEU A 338 0.87 -20.24 -2.93
N LEU A 339 1.29 -19.08 -2.43
CA LEU A 339 1.10 -17.79 -3.12
C LEU A 339 1.83 -17.76 -4.46
N ARG A 340 3.05 -18.29 -4.53
CA ARG A 340 3.86 -18.33 -5.76
C ARG A 340 3.25 -19.24 -6.81
N GLN A 341 2.80 -20.44 -6.43
CA GLN A 341 2.10 -21.36 -7.33
C GLN A 341 0.82 -20.74 -7.93
N ALA A 342 0.11 -19.92 -7.15
CA ALA A 342 -1.06 -19.18 -7.60
C ALA A 342 -0.74 -17.85 -8.33
N GLY A 343 0.54 -17.58 -8.58
CA GLY A 343 1.01 -16.44 -9.38
C GLY A 343 1.11 -15.10 -8.64
N PHE A 344 0.81 -15.02 -7.35
CA PHE A 344 0.82 -13.75 -6.62
C PHE A 344 2.20 -13.09 -6.60
N LYS A 345 2.20 -11.75 -6.61
CA LYS A 345 3.37 -10.96 -6.20
C LYS A 345 3.54 -11.05 -4.69
N ILE A 346 4.74 -11.35 -4.23
CA ILE A 346 5.03 -11.62 -2.80
C ILE A 346 5.81 -10.45 -2.23
N HIS A 347 5.17 -9.70 -1.34
CA HIS A 347 5.76 -8.55 -0.67
C HIS A 347 6.02 -8.88 0.79
N ALA A 348 7.25 -9.20 1.14
CA ALA A 348 7.62 -9.57 2.50
C ALA A 348 7.80 -8.31 3.38
N HIS A 349 7.46 -8.44 4.67
CA HIS A 349 7.93 -7.51 5.69
C HIS A 349 8.99 -8.23 6.51
N TRP A 350 10.17 -7.63 6.60
CA TRP A 350 11.30 -8.12 7.37
C TRP A 350 11.72 -7.06 8.39
N MET A 351 12.04 -7.49 9.60
CA MET A 351 12.36 -6.62 10.71
C MET A 351 13.75 -6.91 11.28
N ALA A 352 14.58 -5.87 11.33
CA ALA A 352 15.83 -5.90 12.07
C ALA A 352 15.60 -5.56 13.55
N ASN A 353 16.55 -5.94 14.41
CA ASN A 353 16.61 -5.57 15.82
C ASN A 353 15.39 -6.05 16.65
N LEU A 354 14.82 -7.20 16.28
CA LEU A 354 13.85 -7.89 17.13
C LEU A 354 14.52 -8.45 18.39
N TYR A 355 13.74 -8.66 19.45
CA TYR A 355 14.27 -9.22 20.71
C TYR A 355 14.89 -10.60 20.49
N GLY A 356 16.13 -10.80 20.95
CA GLY A 356 16.91 -12.03 20.72
C GLY A 356 17.77 -12.03 19.44
N SER A 357 17.68 -11.01 18.60
CA SER A 357 18.56 -10.81 17.45
C SER A 357 19.71 -9.85 17.75
N ASP A 358 20.66 -9.78 16.82
CA ASP A 358 21.80 -8.87 16.79
C ASP A 358 22.17 -8.58 15.32
N VAL A 359 23.14 -7.68 15.11
CA VAL A 359 23.52 -7.21 13.76
C VAL A 359 23.94 -8.38 12.85
N GLU A 360 24.73 -9.33 13.36
CA GLU A 360 25.24 -10.44 12.55
C GLU A 360 24.15 -11.47 12.26
N LYS A 361 23.30 -11.78 13.24
CA LYS A 361 22.10 -12.59 13.05
C LYS A 361 21.16 -11.98 12.02
N ASP A 362 20.90 -10.68 12.09
CA ASP A 362 20.03 -9.99 11.14
C ASP A 362 20.62 -10.00 9.71
N LYS A 363 21.94 -9.82 9.54
CA LYS A 363 22.58 -9.95 8.23
C LYS A 363 22.43 -11.37 7.66
N LYS A 364 22.64 -12.40 8.48
CA LYS A 364 22.46 -13.80 8.08
C LYS A 364 21.01 -14.11 7.71
N ASP A 365 20.06 -13.64 8.52
CA ASP A 365 18.62 -13.76 8.28
C ASP A 365 18.23 -13.09 6.95
N TYR A 366 18.76 -11.89 6.70
CA TYR A 366 18.52 -11.15 5.47
C TYR A 366 19.05 -11.88 4.23
N LEU A 367 20.25 -12.47 4.29
CA LEU A 367 20.78 -13.30 3.19
C LEU A 367 19.89 -14.53 2.93
N THR A 368 19.32 -15.10 3.98
CA THR A 368 18.46 -16.29 3.88
C THR A 368 17.20 -16.01 3.05
N LEU A 369 16.66 -14.78 3.09
CA LEU A 369 15.51 -14.37 2.25
C LEU A 369 15.73 -14.64 0.76
N PHE A 370 16.98 -14.56 0.28
CA PHE A 370 17.32 -14.71 -1.13
C PHE A 370 18.13 -15.97 -1.44
N ALA A 371 18.76 -16.59 -0.45
CA ALA A 371 19.49 -17.84 -0.60
C ALA A 371 18.55 -19.07 -0.56
N ASP A 372 17.56 -19.07 0.34
CA ASP A 372 16.63 -20.18 0.47
C ASP A 372 15.60 -20.15 -0.69
N PRO A 373 15.44 -21.24 -1.47
CA PRO A 373 14.53 -21.30 -2.61
C PRO A 373 13.06 -21.10 -2.23
N ASP A 374 12.68 -21.22 -0.96
CA ASP A 374 11.29 -21.08 -0.53
C ASP A 374 10.84 -19.65 -0.21
N PHE A 375 11.72 -18.66 -0.21
CA PHE A 375 11.35 -17.27 0.10
C PHE A 375 11.39 -16.38 -1.16
N LYS A 376 12.57 -15.86 -1.51
CA LYS A 376 12.84 -15.05 -2.71
C LYS A 376 11.75 -14.01 -3.03
N PRO A 377 11.41 -13.10 -2.09
CA PRO A 377 10.28 -12.19 -2.25
C PRO A 377 10.48 -11.22 -3.44
N ASP A 378 9.37 -10.80 -4.06
CA ASP A 378 9.39 -9.85 -5.18
C ASP A 378 9.54 -8.40 -4.72
N GLU A 379 9.00 -8.09 -3.54
CA GLU A 379 9.11 -6.79 -2.89
C GLU A 379 9.43 -6.98 -1.40
N LEU A 380 10.12 -6.00 -0.82
CA LEU A 380 10.50 -6.02 0.59
C LEU A 380 10.24 -4.68 1.27
N LYS A 381 9.68 -4.76 2.48
CA LYS A 381 9.66 -3.71 3.49
C LYS A 381 10.68 -4.06 4.57
N ILE A 382 11.66 -3.18 4.77
CA ILE A 382 12.67 -3.32 5.82
C ILE A 382 12.27 -2.40 6.96
N TYR A 383 11.93 -2.96 8.12
CA TYR A 383 11.47 -2.23 9.29
C TYR A 383 12.34 -2.55 10.51
N PRO A 384 13.31 -1.69 10.85
CA PRO A 384 13.96 -1.78 12.15
C PRO A 384 12.92 -1.67 13.27
N CYS A 385 13.09 -2.47 14.32
CA CYS A 385 12.22 -2.41 15.48
C CYS A 385 12.35 -1.04 16.17
N SER A 386 11.21 -0.40 16.41
CA SER A 386 11.11 0.87 17.15
C SER A 386 10.26 0.65 18.39
N LEU A 387 10.66 1.24 19.52
CA LEU A 387 9.93 1.10 20.77
C LEU A 387 8.78 2.11 20.83
N ILE A 388 7.58 1.60 21.03
CA ILE A 388 6.33 2.36 21.15
C ILE A 388 5.73 2.13 22.52
N GLN A 389 5.22 3.18 23.19
CA GLN A 389 4.77 3.11 24.59
C GLN A 389 3.73 2.01 24.87
N SER A 390 2.85 1.73 23.91
CA SER A 390 1.78 0.75 24.09
C SER A 390 2.22 -0.70 23.86
N ALA A 391 3.44 -0.94 23.36
CA ALA A 391 3.96 -2.27 23.06
C ALA A 391 4.53 -2.95 24.33
N GLU A 392 4.32 -4.25 24.48
CA GLU A 392 4.87 -5.06 25.60
C GLU A 392 6.40 -5.01 25.66
N LEU A 393 7.07 -4.74 24.52
CA LEU A 393 8.51 -4.54 24.43
C LEU A 393 9.04 -3.47 25.41
N MET A 394 8.19 -2.54 25.88
CA MET A 394 8.53 -1.58 26.95
C MET A 394 9.07 -2.27 28.20
N GLN A 395 8.49 -3.41 28.60
CA GLN A 395 8.93 -4.16 29.78
C GLN A 395 10.34 -4.73 29.60
N TYR A 396 10.66 -5.17 28.38
CA TYR A 396 11.97 -5.72 28.03
C TYR A 396 13.03 -4.61 28.00
N TYR A 397 12.68 -3.45 27.44
CA TYR A 397 13.52 -2.26 27.45
C TYR A 397 13.85 -1.80 28.87
N ARG A 398 12.85 -1.69 29.75
CA ARG A 398 13.05 -1.28 31.16
C ARG A 398 13.94 -2.24 31.95
N LYS A 399 13.86 -3.54 31.65
CA LYS A 399 14.71 -4.57 32.24
C LYS A 399 16.12 -4.63 31.64
N GLY A 400 16.42 -3.80 30.63
CA GLY A 400 17.70 -3.83 29.91
C GLY A 400 17.87 -5.04 28.98
N LEU A 401 16.81 -5.82 28.74
CA LEU A 401 16.84 -7.03 27.92
C LEU A 401 16.82 -6.76 26.41
N TRP A 402 16.35 -5.57 26.02
CA TRP A 402 16.34 -5.14 24.62
C TRP A 402 16.73 -3.67 24.53
N GLN A 403 17.55 -3.34 23.54
CA GLN A 403 17.96 -1.98 23.21
C GLN A 403 17.86 -1.79 21.70
N PRO A 404 17.52 -0.57 21.23
CA PRO A 404 17.55 -0.28 19.81
C PRO A 404 18.99 -0.32 19.28
N TYR A 405 19.16 -0.66 18.01
CA TYR A 405 20.44 -0.44 17.35
C TYR A 405 20.83 1.04 17.39
N SER A 406 22.12 1.26 17.61
CA SER A 406 22.75 2.56 17.41
C SER A 406 22.61 3.01 15.95
N TYR A 407 22.87 4.29 15.72
CA TYR A 407 22.88 4.85 14.37
C TYR A 407 23.81 4.07 13.43
N GLN A 408 25.01 3.72 13.90
CA GLN A 408 26.03 3.06 13.08
C GLN A 408 25.65 1.60 12.76
N GLU A 409 25.12 0.86 13.73
CA GLU A 409 24.62 -0.50 13.52
C GLU A 409 23.44 -0.52 12.55
N LEU A 410 22.51 0.42 12.69
CA LEU A 410 21.38 0.51 11.78
C LEU A 410 21.81 0.90 10.36
N LEU A 411 22.76 1.83 10.22
CA LEU A 411 23.32 2.21 8.92
C LEU A 411 24.01 1.01 8.25
N ASP A 412 24.76 0.21 9.02
CA ASP A 412 25.39 -1.01 8.53
C ASP A 412 24.34 -2.02 8.03
N ILE A 413 23.30 -2.31 8.81
CA ILE A 413 22.21 -3.21 8.40
C ILE A 413 21.52 -2.73 7.11
N VAL A 414 21.15 -1.44 7.02
CA VAL A 414 20.41 -0.93 5.87
C VAL A 414 21.30 -0.91 4.62
N THR A 415 22.55 -0.49 4.73
CA THR A 415 23.48 -0.51 3.59
C THR A 415 23.83 -1.94 3.17
N PHE A 416 23.95 -2.88 4.11
CA PHE A 416 24.09 -4.31 3.84
C PHE A 416 22.89 -4.85 3.06
N ALA A 417 21.67 -4.54 3.51
CA ALA A 417 20.44 -4.95 2.85
C ALA A 417 20.37 -4.46 1.40
N PHE A 418 20.74 -3.20 1.14
CA PHE A 418 20.73 -2.62 -0.21
C PHE A 418 21.72 -3.33 -1.14
N LYS A 419 22.93 -3.63 -0.68
CA LYS A 419 23.94 -4.36 -1.46
C LYS A 419 23.51 -5.80 -1.75
N SER A 420 22.84 -6.43 -0.80
CA SER A 420 22.49 -7.86 -0.84
C SER A 420 21.16 -8.14 -1.54
N THR A 421 20.36 -7.10 -1.84
CA THR A 421 19.06 -7.27 -2.49
C THR A 421 19.26 -7.56 -3.98
N PRO A 422 18.72 -8.67 -4.51
CA PRO A 422 18.85 -9.01 -5.91
C PRO A 422 18.02 -8.08 -6.79
N GLU A 423 18.40 -7.97 -8.05
CA GLU A 423 17.85 -6.97 -8.97
C GLU A 423 16.37 -7.17 -9.33
N TYR A 424 15.82 -8.37 -9.10
CA TYR A 424 14.40 -8.69 -9.30
C TYR A 424 13.53 -8.25 -8.13
N CYS A 425 14.13 -7.94 -6.97
CA CYS A 425 13.42 -7.55 -5.77
C CYS A 425 13.32 -6.02 -5.70
N ARG A 426 12.18 -5.51 -5.23
CA ARG A 426 11.97 -4.07 -5.01
C ARG A 426 12.00 -3.72 -3.53
N LEU A 427 12.89 -2.81 -3.13
CA LEU A 427 12.86 -2.23 -1.78
C LEU A 427 11.82 -1.12 -1.71
N THR A 428 10.57 -1.51 -1.46
CA THR A 428 9.41 -0.61 -1.50
C THR A 428 9.46 0.43 -0.40
N ARG A 429 9.82 0.01 0.83
CA ARG A 429 9.97 0.91 1.98
C ARG A 429 11.11 0.44 2.87
N VAL A 430 11.91 1.41 3.30
CA VAL A 430 13.06 1.22 4.17
C VAL A 430 12.82 2.17 5.32
N ILE A 431 12.58 1.59 6.50
CA ILE A 431 12.09 2.27 7.70
C ILE A 431 10.63 2.74 7.55
N ARG A 432 9.86 2.51 8.60
CA ARG A 432 8.47 2.96 8.68
C ARG A 432 8.45 4.43 9.09
N ASP A 433 7.58 5.22 8.47
CA ASP A 433 7.33 6.60 8.87
C ASP A 433 6.36 6.60 10.05
N ILE A 434 6.87 6.21 11.21
CA ILE A 434 6.18 6.44 12.49
C ILE A 434 6.55 7.87 12.93
N PRO A 435 5.58 8.70 13.36
CA PRO A 435 5.90 10.01 13.91
C PRO A 435 6.88 9.90 15.07
N SER A 436 7.91 10.77 15.08
CA SER A 436 8.99 10.70 16.08
C SER A 436 8.49 10.88 17.52
N THR A 437 7.34 11.51 17.71
CA THR A 437 6.66 11.69 19.00
C THR A 437 6.11 10.39 19.58
N ASP A 438 5.86 9.37 18.75
CA ASP A 438 5.38 8.06 19.21
C ASP A 438 6.52 7.06 19.46
N ILE A 439 7.72 7.39 18.99
CA ILE A 439 8.91 6.56 19.16
C ILE A 439 9.57 6.94 20.49
N ILE A 440 9.48 6.04 21.47
CA ILE A 440 10.19 6.19 22.74
C ILE A 440 11.70 6.15 22.48
N THR A 441 12.17 5.06 21.85
CA THR A 441 13.56 4.89 21.42
C THR A 441 13.66 4.06 20.12
N GLY A 442 14.81 4.14 19.45
CA GLY A 442 15.01 3.63 18.09
C GLY A 442 15.18 4.75 17.05
N ASN A 443 15.07 4.42 15.77
CA ASN A 443 15.29 5.39 14.71
C ASN A 443 14.15 6.42 14.63
N LYS A 444 14.48 7.69 14.86
CA LYS A 444 13.55 8.84 14.73
C LYS A 444 13.74 9.61 13.40
N LEU A 445 14.72 9.24 12.58
CA LEU A 445 15.02 9.91 11.31
C LEU A 445 14.12 9.38 10.19
N THR A 446 13.36 10.29 9.57
CA THR A 446 12.42 9.97 8.47
C THR A 446 13.10 9.86 7.10
N ASN A 447 14.34 10.32 6.96
CA ASN A 447 15.12 10.31 5.72
C ASN A 447 16.24 9.25 5.71
N PHE A 448 16.18 8.24 6.58
CA PHE A 448 17.28 7.29 6.77
C PHE A 448 17.62 6.47 5.51
N ARG A 449 16.63 6.22 4.63
CA ARG A 449 16.91 5.65 3.30
C ARG A 449 17.91 6.50 2.51
N GLN A 450 17.71 7.81 2.46
CA GLN A 450 18.60 8.73 1.74
C GLN A 450 20.00 8.73 2.36
N ILE A 451 20.08 8.68 3.69
CA ILE A 451 21.35 8.56 4.42
C ILE A 451 22.10 7.28 4.00
N ALA A 452 21.41 6.14 3.94
CA ALA A 452 22.01 4.87 3.52
C ALA A 452 22.42 4.86 2.03
N GLU A 453 21.60 5.44 1.15
CA GLU A 453 21.95 5.61 -0.28
C GLU A 453 23.22 6.45 -0.44
N GLN A 454 23.32 7.60 0.24
CA GLN A 454 24.50 8.47 0.22
C GLN A 454 25.75 7.80 0.80
N SER A 455 25.59 6.98 1.85
CA SER A 455 26.69 6.22 2.43
C SER A 455 27.27 5.20 1.44
N LEU A 456 26.41 4.52 0.67
CA LEU A 456 26.85 3.60 -0.38
C LEU A 456 27.53 4.33 -1.54
N GLU A 457 26.97 5.46 -1.98
CA GLU A 457 27.54 6.28 -3.06
C GLU A 457 28.97 6.74 -2.71
N LYS A 458 29.18 7.23 -1.48
CA LYS A 458 30.52 7.61 -0.98
C LYS A 458 31.50 6.43 -0.97
N ALA A 459 31.00 5.21 -0.82
CA ALA A 459 31.80 3.98 -0.87
C ALA A 459 31.93 3.39 -2.29
N GLY A 460 31.50 4.10 -3.33
CA GLY A 460 31.54 3.63 -4.73
C GLY A 460 30.62 2.45 -5.00
N LYS A 461 29.56 2.25 -4.19
CA LYS A 461 28.61 1.14 -4.28
C LYS A 461 27.21 1.68 -4.56
N GLN A 462 26.36 0.84 -5.15
CA GLN A 462 24.96 1.18 -5.44
C GLN A 462 24.05 -0.01 -5.16
N SER A 463 22.79 0.27 -4.81
CA SER A 463 21.76 -0.76 -4.73
C SER A 463 21.38 -1.24 -6.13
N LYS A 464 21.15 -2.55 -6.28
CA LYS A 464 20.67 -3.15 -7.53
C LYS A 464 19.16 -3.38 -7.54
N ASP A 465 18.47 -3.09 -6.44
CA ASP A 465 17.03 -3.31 -6.33
C ASP A 465 16.25 -2.49 -7.37
N ILE A 466 15.03 -2.94 -7.70
CA ILE A 466 14.18 -2.32 -8.72
C ILE A 466 14.03 -0.81 -8.48
N ARG A 467 13.82 -0.36 -7.23
CA ARG A 467 13.54 1.05 -6.94
C ARG A 467 14.76 1.95 -7.11
N ALA A 468 15.96 1.43 -6.88
CA ALA A 468 17.20 2.17 -7.12
C ALA A 468 17.42 2.41 -8.62
N ARG A 469 16.96 1.48 -9.48
CA ARG A 469 17.19 1.50 -10.93
C ARG A 469 16.07 2.12 -11.75
N GLU A 470 14.91 2.49 -11.19
CA GLU A 470 13.80 3.08 -11.96
C GLU A 470 14.27 4.28 -12.82
N ILE A 471 13.84 4.36 -14.09
CA ILE A 471 14.26 5.39 -15.08
C ILE A 471 13.99 6.85 -14.67
N ARG A 472 13.15 7.07 -13.64
CA ARG A 472 12.89 8.36 -12.97
C ARG A 472 12.56 9.54 -13.89
N GLY A 473 11.91 9.28 -15.02
CA GLY A 473 11.47 10.31 -15.97
C GLY A 473 12.53 10.73 -16.99
N LYS A 474 13.68 10.03 -17.08
CA LYS A 474 14.55 10.13 -18.26
C LYS A 474 13.78 9.66 -19.50
N THR A 475 13.91 10.41 -20.59
CA THR A 475 13.37 10.02 -21.89
C THR A 475 14.36 9.07 -22.55
N VAL A 476 13.85 7.97 -23.11
CA VAL A 476 14.63 6.95 -23.79
C VAL A 476 13.89 6.51 -25.05
N THR A 477 14.65 6.15 -26.09
CA THR A 477 14.15 5.55 -27.32
C THR A 477 14.38 4.04 -27.31
N GLU A 478 13.73 3.30 -28.22
CA GLU A 478 13.92 1.84 -28.32
C GLU A 478 15.39 1.46 -28.62
N ALA A 479 16.11 2.29 -29.37
CA ALA A 479 17.52 2.08 -29.68
C ALA A 479 18.43 2.15 -28.43
N ASP A 480 17.98 2.82 -27.36
CA ASP A 480 18.72 2.96 -26.11
C ASP A 480 18.54 1.76 -25.18
N LEU A 481 17.62 0.85 -25.51
CA LEU A 481 17.20 -0.23 -24.63
C LEU A 481 17.82 -1.57 -25.00
N LYS A 482 18.01 -2.41 -23.99
CA LYS A 482 18.31 -3.82 -24.13
C LYS A 482 17.38 -4.64 -23.25
N LEU A 483 16.93 -5.78 -23.78
CA LEU A 483 16.18 -6.78 -23.02
C LEU A 483 17.16 -7.76 -22.39
N THR A 484 17.08 -7.93 -21.07
CA THR A 484 17.87 -8.92 -20.32
C THR A 484 16.94 -9.82 -19.52
N VAL A 485 17.42 -11.02 -19.17
CA VAL A 485 16.66 -12.02 -18.42
C VAL A 485 17.51 -12.55 -17.28
N THR A 486 17.00 -12.40 -16.06
CA THR A 486 17.62 -12.94 -14.85
C THR A 486 16.82 -14.17 -14.41
N ASN A 487 17.46 -15.33 -14.43
CA ASN A 487 16.84 -16.59 -14.01
C ASN A 487 17.13 -16.85 -12.53
N TYR A 488 16.15 -17.35 -11.79
CA TYR A 488 16.37 -17.86 -10.45
C TYR A 488 15.39 -18.98 -10.12
N SER A 489 15.88 -19.98 -9.41
CA SER A 489 15.09 -21.16 -9.05
C SER A 489 14.43 -20.98 -7.68
N THR A 490 13.19 -21.43 -7.54
CA THR A 490 12.50 -21.63 -6.25
C THR A 490 12.19 -23.11 -6.04
N SER A 491 11.62 -23.47 -4.90
CA SER A 491 11.19 -24.85 -4.66
C SER A 491 10.06 -25.29 -5.59
N THR A 492 9.17 -24.37 -5.97
CA THR A 492 7.94 -24.69 -6.72
C THR A 492 8.00 -24.27 -8.18
N THR A 493 8.90 -23.35 -8.55
CA THR A 493 8.94 -22.71 -9.87
C THR A 493 10.37 -22.42 -10.32
N GLU A 494 10.60 -22.38 -11.63
CA GLU A 494 11.72 -21.64 -12.24
C GLU A 494 11.23 -20.24 -12.62
N GLU A 495 11.88 -19.21 -12.11
CA GLU A 495 11.47 -17.82 -12.32
C GLU A 495 12.40 -17.12 -13.31
N LYS A 496 11.81 -16.29 -14.16
CA LYS A 496 12.50 -15.48 -15.15
C LYS A 496 12.05 -14.03 -14.99
N PHE A 497 12.98 -13.18 -14.59
CA PHE A 497 12.78 -11.74 -14.51
C PHE A 497 13.27 -11.10 -15.80
N LEU A 498 12.34 -10.78 -16.70
CA LEU A 498 12.61 -10.10 -17.97
C LEU A 498 12.61 -8.60 -17.70
N GLN A 499 13.63 -7.88 -18.17
CA GLN A 499 13.71 -6.44 -17.96
C GLN A 499 14.28 -5.70 -19.17
N PHE A 500 13.62 -4.61 -19.54
CA PHE A 500 14.16 -3.58 -20.40
C PHE A 500 14.95 -2.59 -19.55
N VAL A 501 16.24 -2.48 -19.84
CA VAL A 501 17.15 -1.53 -19.21
C VAL A 501 17.85 -0.68 -20.27
N THR A 502 18.26 0.51 -19.90
CA THR A 502 19.10 1.36 -20.75
C THR A 502 20.49 0.74 -20.93
N LYS A 503 21.12 1.00 -22.08
CA LYS A 503 22.45 0.48 -22.40
C LYS A 503 23.57 1.18 -21.62
N ASP A 504 23.40 2.47 -21.33
CA ASP A 504 24.41 3.35 -20.70
C ASP A 504 24.55 3.10 -19.20
N ASP A 505 23.44 3.12 -18.45
CA ASP A 505 23.46 3.14 -16.98
C ASP A 505 22.60 2.05 -16.32
N GLN A 506 22.04 1.14 -17.12
CA GLN A 506 21.19 0.03 -16.65
C GLN A 506 19.91 0.47 -15.91
N SER A 507 19.45 1.70 -16.15
CA SER A 507 18.16 2.19 -15.66
C SER A 507 17.01 1.30 -16.17
N LEU A 508 16.14 0.90 -15.27
CA LEU A 508 14.99 0.03 -15.50
C LEU A 508 13.81 0.81 -16.08
N VAL A 509 13.39 0.40 -17.27
CA VAL A 509 12.30 1.02 -18.06
C VAL A 509 11.03 0.18 -18.01
N GLY A 510 11.15 -1.14 -17.94
CA GLY A 510 10.01 -2.03 -17.75
C GLY A 510 10.45 -3.45 -17.47
N PHE A 511 9.58 -4.26 -16.87
CA PHE A 511 9.88 -5.63 -16.53
C PHE A 511 8.65 -6.53 -16.54
N LEU A 512 8.91 -7.84 -16.61
CA LEU A 512 7.92 -8.90 -16.50
C LEU A 512 8.46 -10.04 -15.63
N ARG A 513 7.61 -10.57 -14.74
CA ARG A 513 7.89 -11.77 -13.93
C ARG A 513 7.20 -12.98 -14.56
N LEU A 514 7.98 -13.87 -15.16
CA LEU A 514 7.50 -15.14 -15.70
C LEU A 514 7.88 -16.27 -14.74
N SER A 515 6.90 -17.07 -14.35
CA SER A 515 7.05 -18.24 -13.49
C SER A 515 6.71 -19.51 -14.26
N LEU A 516 7.58 -20.51 -14.16
CA LEU A 516 7.45 -21.81 -14.79
C LEU A 516 7.30 -22.87 -13.69
N PRO A 517 6.08 -23.39 -13.43
CA PRO A 517 5.86 -24.39 -12.39
C PRO A 517 6.67 -25.67 -12.59
N LYS A 518 7.24 -26.21 -11.50
CA LYS A 518 7.99 -27.49 -11.50
C LYS A 518 7.12 -28.70 -11.21
N GLN A 519 5.96 -28.47 -10.60
CA GLN A 519 5.05 -29.50 -10.12
C GLN A 519 3.61 -29.07 -10.38
N LYS A 520 2.70 -30.05 -10.33
CA LYS A 520 1.26 -29.78 -10.35
C LYS A 520 0.88 -28.95 -9.12
N GLY A 521 0.19 -27.83 -9.36
CA GLY A 521 -0.37 -26.98 -8.31
C GLY A 521 -1.77 -27.41 -7.87
N PHE A 522 -2.32 -26.70 -6.89
CA PHE A 522 -3.65 -26.97 -6.31
C PHE A 522 -4.81 -26.23 -7.01
N ILE A 523 -4.51 -25.42 -8.03
CA ILE A 523 -5.51 -24.66 -8.80
C ILE A 523 -5.70 -25.32 -10.16
N ALA A 524 -6.87 -25.92 -10.39
CA ALA A 524 -7.17 -26.70 -11.61
C ALA A 524 -7.00 -25.87 -12.90
N GLU A 525 -7.44 -24.61 -12.92
CA GLU A 525 -7.31 -23.72 -14.09
C GLU A 525 -5.85 -23.35 -14.44
N LEU A 526 -4.88 -23.66 -13.58
CA LEU A 526 -3.45 -23.42 -13.80
C LEU A 526 -2.65 -24.69 -14.07
N GLU A 527 -3.33 -25.83 -14.25
CA GLU A 527 -2.64 -27.09 -14.49
C GLU A 527 -1.76 -27.01 -15.75
N SER A 528 -0.49 -27.43 -15.61
CA SER A 528 0.51 -27.44 -16.69
C SER A 528 0.64 -26.11 -17.45
N THR A 529 0.49 -24.98 -16.75
CA THR A 529 0.43 -23.64 -17.34
C THR A 529 1.55 -22.76 -16.78
N ALA A 530 2.29 -22.07 -17.66
CA ALA A 530 3.24 -21.04 -17.24
C ALA A 530 2.49 -19.79 -16.76
N MET A 531 3.10 -18.92 -15.95
CA MET A 531 2.40 -17.79 -15.33
C MET A 531 3.15 -16.47 -15.47
N ILE A 532 2.49 -15.45 -16.02
CA ILE A 532 2.89 -14.04 -15.87
C ILE A 532 2.37 -13.54 -14.52
N ARG A 533 3.28 -13.27 -13.59
CA ARG A 533 3.00 -12.80 -12.23
C ARG A 533 2.93 -11.28 -12.12
N GLU A 534 3.65 -10.57 -12.99
CA GLU A 534 3.67 -9.11 -13.05
C GLU A 534 4.13 -8.63 -14.41
N ILE A 535 3.55 -7.53 -14.87
CA ILE A 535 4.12 -6.69 -15.91
C ILE A 535 4.07 -5.23 -15.45
N HIS A 536 5.17 -4.51 -15.60
CA HIS A 536 5.25 -3.10 -15.25
C HIS A 536 6.10 -2.36 -16.27
N VAL A 537 5.64 -1.20 -16.73
CA VAL A 537 6.40 -0.32 -17.64
C VAL A 537 6.39 1.07 -17.03
N TYR A 538 7.58 1.63 -16.80
CA TYR A 538 7.78 2.95 -16.24
C TYR A 538 7.71 4.02 -17.34
N GLY A 539 6.93 5.07 -17.09
CA GLY A 539 6.98 6.31 -17.87
C GLY A 539 6.23 6.34 -19.21
N ASN A 540 6.19 7.58 -19.73
CA ASN A 540 5.71 7.93 -21.06
C ASN A 540 6.91 7.88 -22.01
N LEU A 541 7.00 6.83 -22.82
CA LEU A 541 8.00 6.73 -23.87
C LEU A 541 7.55 7.58 -25.06
N VAL A 542 8.46 8.38 -25.62
CA VAL A 542 8.16 9.29 -26.75
C VAL A 542 8.73 8.65 -28.02
N LYS A 543 7.92 8.57 -29.08
CA LYS A 543 8.43 8.21 -30.42
C LYS A 543 9.11 9.43 -31.06
N PRO A 544 10.24 9.28 -31.77
CA PRO A 544 10.79 10.37 -32.57
C PRO A 544 9.78 10.76 -33.67
N GLY A 545 9.30 12.01 -33.66
CA GLY A 545 8.45 12.57 -34.73
C GLY A 545 7.09 13.15 -34.32
N ASP A 546 6.57 12.84 -33.12
CA ASP A 546 5.24 13.31 -32.71
C ASP A 546 5.31 14.66 -31.97
N LYS A 547 4.82 15.73 -32.63
CA LYS A 547 4.63 17.07 -32.07
C LYS A 547 3.23 17.29 -31.45
N ASP A 548 2.45 16.22 -31.21
CA ASP A 548 1.14 16.36 -30.57
C ASP A 548 1.24 16.18 -29.04
N ALA A 549 1.21 17.31 -28.35
CA ALA A 549 1.14 17.42 -26.91
C ALA A 549 -0.20 16.85 -26.39
N GLY A 550 -0.24 15.54 -26.09
CA GLY A 550 -1.38 14.98 -25.35
C GLY A 550 -1.52 13.47 -25.30
N ARG A 551 -0.89 12.70 -26.21
CA ARG A 551 -1.00 11.23 -26.22
C ARG A 551 0.37 10.59 -26.32
N ALA A 552 0.98 10.34 -25.16
CA ALA A 552 2.17 9.50 -25.07
C ALA A 552 1.83 8.08 -25.58
N GLN A 553 2.31 7.73 -26.77
CA GLN A 553 2.18 6.38 -27.31
C GLN A 553 3.26 5.46 -26.70
N HIS A 554 2.84 4.44 -25.93
CA HIS A 554 3.75 3.41 -25.43
C HIS A 554 4.45 2.70 -26.61
N ILE A 555 5.78 2.57 -26.57
CA ILE A 555 6.67 1.83 -27.52
C ILE A 555 6.28 0.33 -27.69
N GLY A 556 5.21 -0.13 -27.06
CA GLY A 556 4.80 -1.53 -27.11
C GLY A 556 5.70 -2.45 -26.29
N LEU A 557 6.57 -1.91 -25.42
CA LEU A 557 7.46 -2.70 -24.55
C LEU A 557 6.70 -3.78 -23.76
N GLY A 558 5.50 -3.46 -23.26
CA GLY A 558 4.66 -4.45 -22.59
C GLY A 558 4.25 -5.61 -23.50
N LYS A 559 3.95 -5.34 -24.78
CA LYS A 559 3.69 -6.38 -25.78
C LYS A 559 4.96 -7.20 -26.04
N GLN A 560 6.11 -6.56 -26.21
CA GLN A 560 7.39 -7.25 -26.44
C GLN A 560 7.75 -8.17 -25.26
N LEU A 561 7.53 -7.74 -24.01
CA LEU A 561 7.73 -8.55 -22.81
C LEU A 561 6.81 -9.78 -22.81
N ILE A 562 5.53 -9.63 -23.17
CA ILE A 562 4.58 -10.74 -23.26
C ILE A 562 4.99 -11.74 -24.36
N GLU A 563 5.36 -11.26 -25.54
CA GLU A 563 5.80 -12.14 -26.64
C GLU A 563 7.09 -12.90 -26.27
N LYS A 564 8.04 -12.24 -25.58
CA LYS A 564 9.22 -12.94 -25.06
C LYS A 564 8.84 -13.98 -24.01
N ALA A 565 7.88 -13.67 -23.13
CA ALA A 565 7.40 -14.61 -22.13
C ALA A 565 6.74 -15.85 -22.76
N LYS A 566 5.92 -15.67 -23.80
CA LYS A 566 5.34 -16.77 -24.60
C LYS A 566 6.42 -17.68 -25.17
N SER A 567 7.40 -17.09 -25.87
CA SER A 567 8.53 -17.84 -26.46
C SER A 567 9.31 -18.64 -25.40
N LEU A 568 9.58 -18.04 -24.24
CA LEU A 568 10.29 -18.73 -23.15
C LEU A 568 9.47 -19.84 -22.49
N ALA A 569 8.16 -19.66 -22.36
CA ALA A 569 7.27 -20.68 -21.83
C ALA A 569 7.12 -21.86 -22.81
N ALA A 570 6.94 -21.59 -24.10
CA ALA A 570 6.87 -22.62 -25.15
C ALA A 570 8.17 -23.42 -25.24
N ALA A 571 9.33 -22.74 -25.20
CA ALA A 571 10.63 -23.39 -25.19
C ALA A 571 10.87 -24.26 -23.94
N ALA A 572 10.17 -23.97 -22.83
CA ALA A 572 10.19 -24.78 -21.62
C ALA A 572 9.14 -25.92 -21.62
N GLY A 573 8.43 -26.12 -22.74
CA GLY A 573 7.47 -27.22 -22.93
C GLY A 573 6.04 -26.93 -22.45
N PHE A 574 5.74 -25.69 -22.04
CA PHE A 574 4.38 -25.31 -21.67
C PHE A 574 3.52 -25.08 -22.92
N LYS A 575 2.28 -25.54 -22.88
CA LYS A 575 1.28 -25.32 -23.95
C LYS A 575 0.41 -24.10 -23.71
N LYS A 576 0.38 -23.61 -22.46
CA LYS A 576 -0.46 -22.49 -22.03
C LYS A 576 0.33 -21.49 -21.21
N LEU A 577 -0.09 -20.24 -21.29
CA LEU A 577 0.39 -19.14 -20.46
C LEU A 577 -0.78 -18.43 -19.80
N ALA A 578 -0.78 -18.41 -18.47
CA ALA A 578 -1.74 -17.67 -17.65
C ALA A 578 -1.17 -16.31 -17.24
N VAL A 579 -2.06 -15.41 -16.85
CA VAL A 579 -1.72 -14.15 -16.18
C VAL A 579 -2.63 -13.88 -14.99
N ILE A 580 -2.03 -13.44 -13.88
CA ILE A 580 -2.75 -12.96 -12.69
C ILE A 580 -3.23 -11.51 -12.88
N SER A 581 -4.10 -11.28 -13.86
CA SER A 581 -4.55 -9.93 -14.18
C SER A 581 -5.38 -9.31 -13.06
N ALA A 582 -5.15 -8.01 -12.81
CA ALA A 582 -6.07 -7.22 -11.99
C ALA A 582 -7.37 -6.99 -12.77
N ILE A 583 -8.47 -6.80 -12.05
CA ILE A 583 -9.82 -6.64 -12.64
C ILE A 583 -9.83 -5.56 -13.73
N GLY A 584 -9.37 -4.36 -13.43
CA GLY A 584 -9.31 -3.23 -14.37
C GLY A 584 -8.27 -3.39 -15.49
N THR A 585 -7.49 -4.46 -15.50
CA THR A 585 -6.52 -4.78 -16.58
C THR A 585 -6.95 -5.92 -17.49
N ARG A 586 -8.09 -6.58 -17.23
CA ARG A 586 -8.50 -7.75 -18.01
C ARG A 586 -8.64 -7.47 -19.51
N GLN A 587 -9.23 -6.32 -19.87
CA GLN A 587 -9.38 -5.92 -21.28
C GLN A 587 -8.02 -5.83 -22.00
N TYR A 588 -6.98 -5.31 -21.33
CA TYR A 588 -5.64 -5.21 -21.92
C TYR A 588 -5.09 -6.57 -22.39
N TYR A 589 -5.39 -7.65 -21.67
CA TYR A 589 -4.97 -9.00 -22.03
C TYR A 589 -5.90 -9.63 -23.08
N ARG A 590 -7.21 -9.35 -23.05
CA ARG A 590 -8.15 -9.78 -24.12
C ARG A 590 -7.74 -9.23 -25.47
N ASP A 591 -7.36 -7.95 -25.53
CA ASP A 591 -6.84 -7.30 -26.73
C ASP A 591 -5.54 -7.96 -27.26
N ARG A 592 -4.93 -8.85 -26.48
CA ARG A 592 -3.71 -9.60 -26.81
C ARG A 592 -3.94 -11.11 -26.96
N GLY A 593 -5.20 -11.51 -27.06
CA GLY A 593 -5.62 -12.90 -27.31
C GLY A 593 -5.76 -13.78 -26.06
N PHE A 594 -5.65 -13.22 -24.86
CA PHE A 594 -5.97 -13.99 -23.65
C PHE A 594 -7.49 -14.14 -23.48
N THR A 595 -7.92 -15.31 -23.03
CA THR A 595 -9.33 -15.63 -22.71
C THR A 595 -9.56 -15.64 -21.20
N ASP A 596 -10.73 -15.20 -20.77
CA ASP A 596 -11.10 -15.16 -19.34
C ASP A 596 -11.44 -16.58 -18.84
N GLY A 597 -10.74 -17.05 -17.81
CA GLY A 597 -11.10 -18.20 -16.99
C GLY A 597 -11.88 -17.80 -15.74
N GLN A 598 -11.89 -18.64 -14.70
CA GLN A 598 -12.60 -18.33 -13.46
C GLN A 598 -11.88 -17.23 -12.66
N LEU A 599 -10.57 -17.37 -12.44
CA LEU A 599 -9.78 -16.39 -11.67
C LEU A 599 -8.59 -15.79 -12.44
N TYR A 600 -8.17 -16.43 -13.53
CA TYR A 600 -7.04 -16.00 -14.37
C TYR A 600 -7.47 -15.81 -15.83
N GLN A 601 -6.61 -15.18 -16.62
CA GLN A 601 -6.74 -15.18 -18.07
C GLN A 601 -5.63 -16.04 -18.68
N THR A 602 -5.93 -16.78 -19.73
CA THR A 602 -5.01 -17.75 -20.35
C THR A 602 -4.88 -17.55 -21.85
N ILE A 603 -3.77 -17.98 -22.43
CA ILE A 603 -3.58 -18.08 -23.88
C ILE A 603 -2.87 -19.39 -24.20
N GLU A 604 -3.21 -20.02 -25.33
CA GLU A 604 -2.44 -21.14 -25.89
C GLU A 604 -1.15 -20.62 -26.54
N LEU A 605 -0.07 -21.40 -26.46
CA LEU A 605 1.29 -21.01 -26.89
C LEU A 605 1.68 -21.55 -28.26
#